data_AF-A0A0G4EUD8-F1
#
_entry.id   AF-A0A0G4EUD8-F1
#
_cell.length_a   1.000
_cell.length_b   1.000
_cell.length_c   1.000
_cell.angle_alpha   90.00
_cell.angle_beta   90.00
_cell.angle_gamma   90.00
#
_symmetry.space_group_name_H-M   'P 1'
#
loop_
_entity.id
_entity.type
_entity.pdbx_description
1 polymer ?
#
loop_
_entity_poly.entity_id
_entity_poly.type
_entity_poly.pdbx_seq_one_letter_code
_entity_poly.pdbx_strand_id
1 'polypeptide(L)'
;MSRSSSTRPPRSNTSSSMRCWTATSRRWLTARYRCRTYISRPIAAVVLQPRAAMLRTITKESVLDVLAALDFLQPIEKDAMLDAIGAKIRLNGWQQDQGICRNLLKMALARPLVRSLLMQCPELMDCCAPYIAKSGQQVASHWSAGASDAGDGSLRNFIISALCSLTSVIDRGTCGVRLETLQQFLIETTMTGNFNEAAAAVFQTEQLAQKCVIDMADLELEYEHAPFATDMTGTKSADSAQCIGRYYDDDPDDYGDMLLEDVKTFKIFTRCAAAVDGRPHGVFCYSSRATISVDGVEETLENPYFSVGMLTGREDKGLTVWCPFRSQKRFADTGKKVKDVKATVTISHHPMRCLVLHCLRIMLLERRSADIQAVGYSMDRQAAESVGALLSRIRAGGVSPLWAVTAWFARRDRQEVLGGWCYGEILSGCVSLDVFLAHSTDIAAFIRTVTTLGDRQRLFRLVWGMVGGPLSDGNGVGKRAASEVNRRGSDLMQAILGSIADGDELDSAASGPSRKRPKVEL
;
A
#
# COMPACT_ATOMS: atom_id res chain seq x y z
N MET A 1 -64.98 -17.10 38.81
CA MET A 1 -64.27 -16.79 37.55
C MET A 1 -63.43 -15.55 37.84
N SER A 2 -62.10 -15.51 37.84
CA SER A 2 -61.07 -16.38 37.27
C SER A 2 -59.81 -16.18 38.11
N ARG A 3 -59.12 -17.28 38.44
CA ARG A 3 -57.84 -17.29 39.15
C ARG A 3 -56.71 -16.93 38.17
N SER A 4 -55.76 -16.10 38.58
CA SER A 4 -54.42 -16.05 37.97
C SER A 4 -53.36 -16.07 39.06
N SER A 5 -52.71 -17.21 39.12
CA SER A 5 -51.66 -17.66 40.03
C SER A 5 -50.33 -16.92 39.80
N SER A 6 -49.84 -16.25 40.85
CA SER A 6 -48.46 -15.76 40.97
C SER A 6 -47.62 -16.81 41.71
N THR A 7 -46.87 -17.61 40.97
CA THR A 7 -45.88 -18.56 41.51
C THR A 7 -44.51 -17.88 41.63
N ARG A 8 -44.09 -17.58 42.86
CA ARG A 8 -42.68 -17.34 43.21
C ARG A 8 -41.96 -18.67 43.38
N PRO A 9 -40.73 -18.85 42.87
CA PRO A 9 -39.88 -19.97 43.29
C PRO A 9 -39.07 -19.59 44.55
N PRO A 10 -38.60 -20.60 45.31
CA PRO A 10 -37.98 -20.40 46.62
C PRO A 10 -36.50 -20.03 46.52
N ARG A 11 -36.04 -19.25 47.50
CA ARG A 11 -34.62 -19.08 47.80
C ARG A 11 -34.08 -20.36 48.43
N SER A 12 -33.12 -21.01 47.78
CA SER A 12 -32.28 -22.04 48.38
C SER A 12 -30.86 -21.52 48.59
N ASN A 13 -30.46 -21.48 49.86
CA ASN A 13 -29.08 -21.47 50.29
C ASN A 13 -28.51 -22.90 50.13
N THR A 14 -27.43 -23.06 49.37
CA THR A 14 -26.47 -24.18 49.46
C THR A 14 -25.12 -23.68 48.97
N SER A 15 -24.14 -23.54 49.87
CA SER A 15 -23.09 -24.52 50.14
C SER A 15 -21.93 -24.47 49.13
N SER A 16 -20.78 -24.05 49.66
CA SER A 16 -19.42 -24.22 49.15
C SER A 16 -19.25 -25.45 48.25
N SER A 17 -18.81 -25.22 47.01
CA SER A 17 -18.24 -26.24 46.13
C SER A 17 -16.85 -25.80 45.73
N MET A 18 -15.89 -26.16 46.59
CA MET A 18 -14.47 -26.17 46.28
C MET A 18 -14.25 -27.31 45.28
N ARG A 19 -14.25 -27.01 43.97
CA ARG A 19 -13.97 -28.01 42.95
C ARG A 19 -12.48 -28.33 42.95
N CYS A 20 -12.20 -29.47 43.56
CA CYS A 20 -10.97 -30.23 43.43
C CYS A 20 -10.70 -30.50 41.93
N TRP A 21 -9.54 -30.06 41.44
CA TRP A 21 -9.04 -30.40 40.12
C TRP A 21 -8.72 -31.91 40.09
N THR A 22 -9.59 -32.71 39.48
CA THR A 22 -9.36 -34.15 39.28
C THR A 22 -8.42 -34.41 38.09
N ALA A 23 -7.69 -35.51 38.20
CA ALA A 23 -6.39 -35.78 37.61
C ALA A 23 -6.38 -36.21 36.13
N THR A 24 -7.22 -35.62 35.28
CA THR A 24 -7.41 -36.08 33.88
C THR A 24 -6.98 -35.07 32.82
N SER A 25 -6.08 -34.13 33.16
CA SER A 25 -5.46 -33.18 32.20
C SER A 25 -3.93 -33.35 32.06
N ARG A 26 -3.37 -34.48 32.51
CA ARG A 26 -1.91 -34.72 32.56
C ARG A 26 -1.27 -35.30 31.29
N ARG A 27 -2.01 -35.55 30.19
CA ARG A 27 -1.45 -36.20 28.98
C ARG A 27 -1.15 -35.30 27.78
N TRP A 28 -1.40 -33.99 27.84
CA TRP A 28 -1.07 -33.05 26.74
C TRP A 28 0.07 -32.05 27.08
N LEU A 29 0.84 -32.30 28.14
CA LEU A 29 1.88 -31.37 28.64
C LEU A 29 3.33 -31.84 28.48
N THR A 30 3.58 -32.94 27.77
CA THR A 30 4.91 -33.56 27.63
C THR A 30 5.74 -33.07 26.44
N ALA A 31 5.50 -31.84 25.96
CA ALA A 31 6.40 -31.17 25.01
C ALA A 31 6.58 -29.66 25.30
N ARG A 32 6.37 -29.21 26.55
CA ARG A 32 6.82 -27.85 26.95
C ARG A 32 8.31 -27.90 27.25
N TYR A 33 9.12 -27.44 26.29
CA TYR A 33 10.49 -27.00 26.54
C TYR A 33 10.50 -26.10 27.80
N ARG A 34 10.99 -26.63 28.92
CA ARG A 34 11.27 -25.87 30.14
C ARG A 34 12.50 -24.99 29.88
N CYS A 35 12.33 -23.91 29.12
CA CYS A 35 13.26 -22.80 29.21
C CYS A 35 13.05 -22.20 30.61
N ARG A 36 13.91 -22.57 31.57
CA ARG A 36 13.92 -21.92 32.89
C ARG A 36 14.34 -20.47 32.67
N THR A 37 13.36 -19.58 32.56
CA THR A 37 13.62 -18.14 32.59
C THR A 37 14.00 -17.80 34.02
N TYR A 38 15.26 -17.48 34.27
CA TYR A 38 15.72 -17.06 35.59
C TYR A 38 15.39 -15.58 35.79
N ILE A 39 14.42 -15.28 36.65
CA ILE A 39 14.16 -13.92 37.12
C ILE A 39 15.11 -13.66 38.29
N SER A 40 15.94 -12.62 38.19
CA SER A 40 16.87 -12.28 39.26
C SER A 40 16.09 -11.80 40.50
N ARG A 41 16.65 -12.04 41.70
CA ARG A 41 16.02 -11.62 42.97
C ARG A 41 15.68 -10.11 43.00
N PRO A 42 16.56 -9.19 42.53
CA PRO A 42 16.22 -7.77 42.47
C PRO A 42 14.99 -7.47 41.60
N ILE A 43 14.86 -8.13 40.45
CA ILE A 43 13.73 -7.91 39.54
C ILE A 43 12.45 -8.51 40.11
N ALA A 44 12.51 -9.70 40.72
CA ALA A 44 11.38 -10.30 41.43
C ALA A 44 10.86 -9.36 42.54
N ALA A 45 11.77 -8.73 43.29
CA ALA A 45 11.42 -7.78 44.34
C ALA A 45 10.73 -6.51 43.81
N VAL A 46 10.91 -6.16 42.53
CA VAL A 46 10.21 -5.05 41.86
C VAL A 46 8.83 -5.50 41.36
N VAL A 47 8.76 -6.60 40.60
CA VAL A 47 7.51 -7.01 39.92
C VAL A 47 6.44 -7.60 40.85
N LEU A 48 6.81 -8.01 42.06
CA LEU A 48 5.88 -8.50 43.07
C LEU A 48 5.26 -7.37 43.93
N GLN A 49 5.68 -6.12 43.71
CA GLN A 49 5.11 -4.97 44.43
C GLN A 49 3.73 -4.57 43.86
N PRO A 50 2.91 -3.84 44.63
CA PRO A 50 1.73 -3.18 44.08
C PRO A 50 2.10 -2.26 42.90
N ARG A 51 1.22 -2.16 41.88
CA ARG A 51 1.47 -1.43 40.63
C ARG A 51 2.12 -0.05 40.83
N ALA A 52 1.61 0.76 41.75
CA ALA A 52 2.16 2.10 42.02
C ALA A 52 3.60 2.08 42.57
N ALA A 53 3.93 1.12 43.43
CA ALA A 53 5.27 0.96 43.98
C ALA A 53 6.24 0.39 42.93
N MET A 54 5.80 -0.61 42.17
CA MET A 54 6.55 -1.14 41.02
C MET A 54 6.91 -0.02 40.03
N LEU A 55 5.93 0.79 39.62
CA LEU A 55 6.18 1.89 38.68
C LEU A 55 7.17 2.92 39.22
N ARG A 56 7.24 3.16 40.53
CA ARG A 56 8.24 4.07 41.12
C ARG A 56 9.64 3.46 41.10
N THR A 57 9.75 2.15 41.29
CA THR A 57 11.04 1.44 41.41
C THR A 57 11.65 1.03 40.08
N ILE A 58 10.86 0.94 39.01
CA ILE A 58 11.40 0.70 37.65
C ILE A 58 12.36 1.85 37.28
N THR A 59 13.57 1.48 36.89
CA THR A 59 14.62 2.36 36.36
C THR A 59 14.85 2.10 34.87
N LYS A 60 15.65 2.97 34.23
CA LYS A 60 16.04 2.83 32.83
C LYS A 60 16.76 1.50 32.56
N GLU A 61 17.61 1.06 33.49
CA GLU A 61 18.43 -0.15 33.38
C GLU A 61 17.62 -1.43 33.64
N SER A 62 16.58 -1.33 34.47
CA SER A 62 15.77 -2.50 34.88
C SER A 62 14.50 -2.70 34.06
N VAL A 63 14.08 -1.72 33.23
CA VAL A 63 12.80 -1.77 32.50
C VAL A 63 12.65 -3.00 31.62
N LEU A 64 13.72 -3.41 30.93
CA LEU A 64 13.68 -4.56 30.03
C LEU A 64 13.52 -5.88 30.81
N ASP A 65 14.26 -6.04 31.91
CA ASP A 65 14.14 -7.22 32.76
C ASP A 65 12.78 -7.29 33.46
N VAL A 66 12.25 -6.14 33.88
CA VAL A 66 10.89 -6.04 34.45
C VAL A 66 9.85 -6.46 33.43
N LEU A 67 9.93 -5.99 32.18
CA LEU A 67 9.02 -6.41 31.12
C LEU A 67 9.13 -7.91 30.81
N ALA A 68 10.35 -8.46 30.81
CA ALA A 68 10.57 -9.89 30.65
C ALA A 68 9.93 -10.71 31.78
N ALA A 69 10.02 -10.22 33.02
CA ALA A 69 9.42 -10.85 34.20
C ALA A 69 7.90 -10.73 34.19
N LEU A 70 7.33 -9.58 33.82
CA LEU A 70 5.88 -9.37 33.70
C LEU A 70 5.27 -10.26 32.61
N ASP A 71 5.92 -10.40 31.47
CA ASP A 71 5.51 -11.32 30.40
C ASP A 71 5.41 -12.78 30.89
N PHE A 72 6.36 -13.19 31.75
CA PHE A 72 6.33 -14.51 32.39
C PHE A 72 5.21 -14.64 33.44
N LEU A 73 4.98 -13.59 34.25
CA LEU A 73 4.00 -13.61 35.33
C LEU A 73 2.55 -13.48 34.86
N GLN A 74 2.32 -12.88 33.68
CA GLN A 74 0.99 -12.66 33.09
C GLN A 74 0.03 -11.93 34.05
N PRO A 75 0.25 -10.62 34.31
CA PRO A 75 -0.58 -9.86 35.24
C PRO A 75 -2.06 -9.84 34.80
N ILE A 76 -2.97 -9.89 35.78
CA ILE A 76 -4.43 -9.85 35.55
C ILE A 76 -4.84 -8.55 34.86
N GLU A 77 -4.34 -7.41 35.35
CA GLU A 77 -4.59 -6.08 34.78
C GLU A 77 -3.52 -5.69 33.75
N LYS A 78 -3.35 -6.54 32.73
CA LYS A 78 -2.29 -6.38 31.72
C LYS A 78 -2.31 -5.00 31.07
N ASP A 79 -3.45 -4.57 30.51
CA ASP A 79 -3.51 -3.34 29.70
C ASP A 79 -3.22 -2.09 30.53
N ALA A 80 -3.86 -1.96 31.69
CA ALA A 80 -3.59 -0.84 32.58
C ALA A 80 -2.12 -0.81 33.05
N MET A 81 -1.51 -1.98 33.29
CA MET A 81 -0.09 -2.06 33.62
C MET A 81 0.81 -1.62 32.45
N LEU A 82 0.50 -2.06 31.23
CA LEU A 82 1.23 -1.69 30.02
C LEU A 82 1.12 -0.19 29.74
N ASP A 83 -0.08 0.39 29.84
CA ASP A 83 -0.30 1.83 29.69
C ASP A 83 0.56 2.65 30.65
N ALA A 84 0.62 2.23 31.91
CA ALA A 84 1.41 2.93 32.93
C ALA A 84 2.92 2.79 32.71
N ILE A 85 3.39 1.63 32.24
CA ILE A 85 4.81 1.44 31.87
C ILE A 85 5.14 2.26 30.62
N GLY A 86 4.28 2.24 29.60
CA GLY A 86 4.43 3.05 28.39
C GLY A 86 4.49 4.54 28.70
N ALA A 87 3.57 5.04 29.53
CA ALA A 87 3.59 6.41 30.02
C ALA A 87 4.89 6.74 30.77
N LYS A 88 5.37 5.85 31.63
CA LYS A 88 6.64 6.04 32.35
C LYS A 88 7.84 6.11 31.40
N ILE A 89 7.93 5.22 30.41
CA ILE A 89 8.99 5.24 29.38
C ILE A 89 9.01 6.62 28.70
N ARG A 90 7.83 7.11 28.28
CA ARG A 90 7.68 8.40 27.58
C ARG A 90 8.05 9.59 28.45
N LEU A 91 7.50 9.66 29.66
CA LEU A 91 7.73 10.76 30.61
C LEU A 91 9.20 10.92 30.99
N ASN A 92 9.96 9.81 31.04
CA ASN A 92 11.38 9.85 31.36
C ASN A 92 12.29 9.90 30.12
N GLY A 93 11.72 10.00 28.91
CA GLY A 93 12.47 10.07 27.66
C GLY A 93 13.27 8.81 27.32
N TRP A 94 12.92 7.64 27.88
CA TRP A 94 13.69 6.40 27.67
C TRP A 94 13.61 5.89 26.23
N GLN A 95 12.57 6.26 25.48
CA GLN A 95 12.42 5.99 24.06
C GLN A 95 13.46 6.69 23.17
N GLN A 96 14.20 7.67 23.71
CA GLN A 96 15.31 8.30 23.00
C GLN A 96 16.59 7.44 23.05
N ASP A 97 16.65 6.45 23.94
CA ASP A 97 17.76 5.52 24.04
C ASP A 97 17.64 4.42 22.98
N GLN A 98 18.57 4.44 22.02
CA GLN A 98 18.64 3.48 20.93
C GLN A 98 18.76 2.03 21.39
N GLY A 99 19.51 1.79 22.48
CA GLY A 99 19.69 0.47 23.06
C GLY A 99 18.39 -0.08 23.63
N ILE A 100 17.60 0.77 24.29
CA ILE A 100 16.27 0.40 24.81
C ILE A 100 15.32 0.07 23.67
N CYS A 101 15.17 0.94 22.67
CA CYS A 101 14.28 0.69 21.53
C CYS A 101 14.64 -0.58 20.75
N ARG A 102 15.94 -0.80 20.49
CA ARG A 102 16.42 -2.02 19.82
C ARG A 102 16.10 -3.28 20.64
N ASN A 103 16.32 -3.25 21.95
CA ASN A 103 16.04 -4.39 22.81
C ASN A 103 14.53 -4.61 23.01
N LEU A 104 13.73 -3.56 23.11
CA LEU A 104 12.26 -3.64 23.15
C LEU A 104 11.72 -4.32 21.89
N LEU A 105 12.17 -3.91 20.70
CA LEU A 105 11.76 -4.54 19.45
C LEU A 105 12.15 -6.03 19.42
N LYS A 106 13.40 -6.34 19.76
CA LYS A 106 13.89 -7.73 19.83
C LYS A 106 13.07 -8.56 20.82
N MET A 107 12.73 -8.00 21.97
CA MET A 107 11.89 -8.66 22.97
C MET A 107 10.45 -8.85 22.46
N ALA A 108 9.86 -7.86 21.79
CA ALA A 108 8.49 -7.94 21.26
C ALA A 108 8.30 -9.06 20.21
N LEU A 109 9.35 -9.38 19.45
CA LEU A 109 9.33 -10.52 18.54
C LEU A 109 9.23 -11.86 19.30
N ALA A 110 9.79 -11.94 20.50
CA ALA A 110 9.80 -13.16 21.32
C ALA A 110 8.71 -13.20 22.42
N ARG A 111 8.17 -12.05 22.84
CA ARG A 111 7.38 -11.88 24.07
C ARG A 111 6.05 -11.16 23.81
N PRO A 112 4.89 -11.85 23.91
CA PRO A 112 3.58 -11.26 23.60
C PRO A 112 3.19 -10.02 24.43
N LEU A 113 3.62 -9.92 25.69
CA LEU A 113 3.31 -8.76 26.53
C LEU A 113 4.06 -7.51 26.07
N VAL A 114 5.34 -7.64 25.69
CA VAL A 114 6.15 -6.54 25.15
C VAL A 114 5.63 -6.11 23.77
N ARG A 115 5.17 -7.08 22.97
CA ARG A 115 4.47 -6.81 21.72
C ARG A 115 3.23 -5.95 21.92
N SER A 116 2.42 -6.30 22.93
CA SER A 116 1.20 -5.56 23.27
C SER A 116 1.53 -4.12 23.72
N LEU A 117 2.61 -3.94 24.50
CA LEU A 117 3.09 -2.61 24.89
C LEU A 117 3.37 -1.71 23.70
N LEU A 118 4.12 -2.22 22.71
CA LEU A 118 4.46 -1.44 21.51
C LEU A 118 3.23 -1.14 20.67
N MET A 119 2.29 -2.09 20.55
CA MET A 119 1.03 -1.88 19.83
C MET A 119 0.12 -0.84 20.49
N GLN A 120 0.13 -0.73 21.82
CA GLN A 120 -0.65 0.24 22.59
C GLN A 120 0.00 1.63 22.65
N CYS A 121 1.28 1.74 22.28
CA CYS A 121 2.06 2.99 22.36
C CYS A 121 2.67 3.34 20.99
N PRO A 122 1.92 3.98 20.07
CA PRO A 122 2.39 4.31 18.71
C PRO A 122 3.70 5.11 18.69
N GLU A 123 3.86 6.08 19.60
CA GLU A 123 5.08 6.90 19.71
C GLU A 123 6.31 6.05 20.05
N LEU A 124 6.14 5.02 20.86
CA LEU A 124 7.20 4.08 21.21
C LEU A 124 7.49 3.12 20.04
N MET A 125 6.44 2.68 19.33
CA MET A 125 6.57 1.91 18.09
C MET A 125 7.38 2.71 17.06
N ASP A 126 7.07 3.98 16.84
CA ASP A 126 7.78 4.86 15.91
C ASP A 126 9.27 4.96 16.26
N CYS A 127 9.62 5.04 17.55
CA CYS A 127 11.01 5.04 18.00
C CYS A 127 11.72 3.69 17.77
N CYS A 128 10.97 2.58 17.82
CA CYS A 128 11.49 1.23 17.64
C CYS A 128 11.54 0.79 16.16
N ALA A 129 10.67 1.35 15.33
CA ALA A 129 10.47 0.94 13.94
C ALA A 129 11.75 0.96 13.10
N PRO A 130 12.67 1.94 13.20
CA PRO A 130 13.93 1.94 12.45
C PRO A 130 14.77 0.67 12.62
N TYR A 131 14.67 0.02 13.78
CA TYR A 131 15.47 -1.17 14.09
C TYR A 131 14.91 -2.43 13.43
N ILE A 132 13.66 -2.43 12.93
CA ILE A 132 13.10 -3.58 12.20
C ILE A 132 13.83 -3.83 10.88
N ALA A 133 14.38 -2.78 10.27
CA ALA A 133 15.22 -2.88 9.08
C ALA A 133 16.52 -3.69 9.31
N LYS A 134 16.88 -3.98 10.57
CA LYS A 134 18.03 -4.85 10.92
C LYS A 134 17.62 -6.25 11.36
N SER A 135 16.33 -6.57 11.24
CA SER A 135 15.71 -7.81 11.71
C SER A 135 15.12 -8.63 10.54
N GLY A 136 15.66 -8.50 9.33
CA GLY A 136 15.13 -9.16 8.12
C GLY A 136 14.94 -10.67 8.28
N GLN A 137 15.95 -11.37 8.83
CA GLN A 137 15.87 -12.81 9.13
C GLN A 137 14.72 -13.19 10.07
N GLN A 138 14.38 -12.34 11.04
CA GLN A 138 13.28 -12.60 11.98
C GLN A 138 11.92 -12.35 11.33
N VAL A 139 11.84 -11.42 10.39
CA VAL A 139 10.62 -11.17 9.60
C VAL A 139 10.43 -12.27 8.56
N ALA A 140 11.51 -12.83 8.01
CA ALA A 140 11.49 -13.90 7.00
C ALA A 140 10.66 -15.12 7.42
N SER A 141 10.75 -15.54 8.70
CA SER A 141 9.96 -16.67 9.20
C SER A 141 8.45 -16.41 9.15
N HIS A 142 8.03 -15.15 9.21
CA HIS A 142 6.62 -14.74 9.09
C HIS A 142 6.21 -14.39 7.67
N TRP A 143 7.16 -14.00 6.82
CA TRP A 143 6.96 -13.87 5.39
C TRP A 143 6.57 -15.22 4.80
N SER A 144 7.37 -16.26 5.02
CA SER A 144 7.13 -17.59 4.44
C SER A 144 5.99 -18.38 5.08
N ALA A 145 5.61 -18.06 6.32
CA ALA A 145 4.45 -18.67 6.96
C ALA A 145 3.18 -18.19 6.25
N GLY A 146 2.62 -19.04 5.39
CA GLY A 146 1.39 -18.76 4.64
C GLY A 146 0.25 -18.32 5.56
N ALA A 147 -0.75 -17.61 4.99
CA ALA A 147 -1.86 -17.05 5.75
C ALA A 147 -2.68 -18.10 6.54
N SER A 148 -2.60 -19.38 6.17
CA SER A 148 -3.32 -20.50 6.79
C SER A 148 -2.64 -21.11 8.02
N ASP A 149 -1.31 -20.96 8.18
CA ASP A 149 -0.53 -21.74 9.16
C ASP A 149 -0.08 -20.93 10.39
N ALA A 150 -0.40 -19.65 10.46
CA ALA A 150 0.12 -18.77 11.50
C ALA A 150 -0.73 -18.84 12.79
N GLY A 151 -0.25 -19.61 13.77
CA GLY A 151 -0.62 -19.42 15.17
C GLY A 151 -0.45 -17.97 15.63
N ASP A 152 -1.16 -17.59 16.71
CA ASP A 152 -1.16 -16.26 17.34
C ASP A 152 -0.96 -15.09 16.36
N GLY A 153 -2.02 -14.74 15.60
CA GLY A 153 -2.03 -13.62 14.64
C GLY A 153 -1.55 -12.29 15.20
N SER A 154 -1.41 -12.17 16.53
CA SER A 154 -0.73 -11.09 17.22
C SER A 154 0.67 -10.78 16.69
N LEU A 155 1.53 -11.78 16.43
CA LEU A 155 2.90 -11.51 15.96
C LEU A 155 2.94 -10.96 14.54
N ARG A 156 2.13 -11.54 13.65
CA ARG A 156 1.97 -11.03 12.28
C ARG A 156 1.46 -9.59 12.29
N ASN A 157 0.41 -9.31 13.05
CA ASN A 157 -0.16 -7.95 13.17
C ASN A 157 0.85 -6.95 13.73
N PHE A 158 1.70 -7.38 14.68
CA PHE A 158 2.78 -6.57 15.19
C PHE A 158 3.83 -6.24 14.14
N ILE A 159 4.29 -7.23 13.38
CA ILE A 159 5.27 -7.02 12.29
C ILE A 159 4.70 -6.04 11.27
N ILE A 160 3.45 -6.24 10.85
CA ILE A 160 2.74 -5.33 9.93
C ILE A 160 2.73 -3.90 10.49
N SER A 161 2.36 -3.74 11.76
CA SER A 161 2.27 -2.42 12.40
C SER A 161 3.64 -1.75 12.54
N ALA A 162 4.68 -2.52 12.86
CA ALA A 162 6.04 -2.03 12.92
C ALA A 162 6.58 -1.62 11.54
N LEU A 163 6.21 -2.34 10.47
CA LEU A 163 6.54 -1.97 9.09
C LEU A 163 5.79 -0.71 8.65
N CYS A 164 4.50 -0.58 8.96
CA CYS A 164 3.73 0.66 8.72
C CYS A 164 4.32 1.85 9.48
N SER A 165 4.78 1.62 10.71
CA SER A 165 5.47 2.66 11.51
C SER A 165 6.81 3.03 10.86
N LEU A 166 7.56 2.04 10.35
CA LEU A 166 8.82 2.26 9.63
C LEU A 166 8.61 3.13 8.40
N THR A 167 7.61 2.82 7.56
CA THR A 167 7.29 3.62 6.37
C THR A 167 6.91 5.04 6.77
N SER A 168 6.08 5.20 7.82
CA SER A 168 5.68 6.53 8.32
C SER A 168 6.88 7.36 8.81
N VAL A 169 7.81 6.79 9.59
CA VAL A 169 8.97 7.54 10.09
C VAL A 169 9.97 7.89 8.98
N ILE A 170 10.07 7.08 7.92
CA ILE A 170 10.85 7.39 6.72
C ILE A 170 10.19 8.53 5.95
N ASP A 171 8.88 8.46 5.71
CA ASP A 171 8.13 9.50 4.99
C ASP A 171 8.20 10.86 5.69
N ARG A 172 8.16 10.87 7.03
CA ARG A 172 8.32 12.09 7.84
C ARG A 172 9.75 12.64 7.83
N GLY A 173 10.72 11.91 7.29
CA GLY A 173 12.15 12.26 7.37
C GLY A 173 12.71 12.20 8.80
N THR A 174 11.95 11.63 9.75
CA THR A 174 12.38 11.45 11.15
C THR A 174 13.39 10.31 11.31
N CYS A 175 13.49 9.44 10.31
CA CYS A 175 14.45 8.36 10.28
C CYS A 175 15.29 8.35 8.99
N GLY A 176 16.60 8.53 9.13
CA GLY A 176 17.56 8.38 8.03
C GLY A 176 17.98 6.92 7.83
N VAL A 177 17.08 6.07 7.34
CA VAL A 177 17.46 4.71 6.93
C VAL A 177 18.16 4.78 5.58
N ARG A 178 19.38 4.22 5.51
CA ARG A 178 20.15 4.16 4.26
C ARG A 178 19.49 3.18 3.27
N LEU A 179 19.61 3.48 1.97
CA LEU A 179 19.12 2.62 0.89
C LEU A 179 19.66 1.18 1.04
N GLU A 180 20.96 1.02 1.30
CA GLU A 180 21.57 -0.31 1.45
C GLU A 180 20.96 -1.11 2.60
N THR A 181 20.56 -0.44 3.68
CA THR A 181 19.94 -1.11 4.84
C THR A 181 18.54 -1.60 4.50
N LEU A 182 17.74 -0.81 3.77
CA LEU A 182 16.41 -1.24 3.30
C LEU A 182 16.51 -2.35 2.25
N GLN A 183 17.46 -2.26 1.33
CA GLN A 183 17.69 -3.33 0.35
C GLN A 183 18.09 -4.63 1.04
N GLN A 184 19.05 -4.59 1.97
CA GLN A 184 19.47 -5.77 2.73
C GLN A 184 18.31 -6.35 3.54
N PHE A 185 17.50 -5.51 4.20
CA PHE A 185 16.30 -5.94 4.90
C PHE A 185 15.34 -6.72 3.99
N LEU A 186 15.07 -6.19 2.80
CA LEU A 186 14.16 -6.81 1.83
C LEU A 186 14.71 -8.15 1.35
N ILE A 187 15.99 -8.20 0.97
CA ILE A 187 16.69 -9.43 0.55
C ILE A 187 16.61 -10.52 1.63
N GLU A 188 16.94 -10.17 2.87
CA GLU A 188 16.89 -11.12 3.99
C GLU A 188 15.46 -11.59 4.29
N THR A 189 14.49 -10.69 4.23
CA THR A 189 13.08 -11.01 4.52
C THR A 189 12.48 -11.93 3.46
N THR A 190 12.77 -11.67 2.18
CA THR A 190 12.27 -12.48 1.07
C THR A 190 13.10 -13.73 0.80
N MET A 191 14.27 -13.86 1.44
CA MET A 191 15.25 -14.92 1.21
C MET A 191 15.68 -15.04 -0.27
N THR A 192 15.91 -13.90 -0.93
CA THR A 192 16.35 -13.83 -2.34
C THR A 192 17.85 -13.55 -2.45
N GLY A 193 18.42 -13.64 -3.66
CA GLY A 193 19.86 -13.41 -3.87
C GLY A 193 20.23 -11.93 -4.01
N ASN A 194 19.32 -11.10 -4.48
CA ASN A 194 19.53 -9.67 -4.70
C ASN A 194 18.24 -8.86 -4.54
N PHE A 195 18.37 -7.52 -4.55
CA PHE A 195 17.26 -6.59 -4.34
C PHE A 195 16.21 -6.65 -5.46
N ASN A 196 16.61 -6.89 -6.71
CA ASN A 196 15.67 -6.91 -7.83
C ASN A 196 14.71 -8.12 -7.70
N GLU A 197 15.23 -9.28 -7.31
CA GLU A 197 14.43 -10.46 -6.98
C GLU A 197 13.55 -10.23 -5.75
N ALA A 198 14.07 -9.55 -4.72
CA ALA A 198 13.29 -9.20 -3.52
C ALA A 198 12.09 -8.30 -3.87
N ALA A 199 12.34 -7.27 -4.68
CA ALA A 199 11.30 -6.35 -5.16
C ALA A 199 10.22 -7.10 -5.95
N ALA A 200 10.63 -7.96 -6.90
CA ALA A 200 9.71 -8.78 -7.66
C ALA A 200 8.87 -9.70 -6.75
N ALA A 201 9.50 -10.41 -5.83
CA ALA A 201 8.82 -11.29 -4.88
C ALA A 201 7.80 -10.53 -4.02
N VAL A 202 8.12 -9.31 -3.56
CA VAL A 202 7.25 -8.46 -2.74
C VAL A 202 6.02 -7.99 -3.52
N PHE A 203 6.14 -7.67 -4.80
CA PHE A 203 5.00 -7.26 -5.62
C PHE A 203 4.11 -8.43 -6.07
N GLN A 204 4.67 -9.63 -6.18
CA GLN A 204 3.94 -10.85 -6.57
C GLN A 204 3.13 -11.49 -5.44
N THR A 205 3.31 -11.04 -4.20
CA THR A 205 2.64 -11.63 -3.03
C THR A 205 1.87 -10.60 -2.22
N GLU A 206 0.89 -11.07 -1.45
CA GLU A 206 0.15 -10.30 -0.45
C GLU A 206 0.57 -10.67 0.98
N GLN A 207 1.72 -11.35 1.14
CA GLN A 207 2.27 -11.65 2.46
C GLN A 207 2.50 -10.36 3.25
N LEU A 208 2.16 -10.42 4.54
CA LEU A 208 2.19 -9.26 5.44
C LEU A 208 1.33 -8.06 4.97
N ALA A 209 0.34 -8.27 4.10
CA ALA A 209 -0.66 -7.24 3.83
C ALA A 209 -1.56 -7.04 5.05
N GLN A 210 -1.86 -5.78 5.37
CA GLN A 210 -2.86 -5.38 6.36
C GLN A 210 -4.21 -5.27 5.66
N LYS A 211 -5.16 -6.13 6.03
CA LYS A 211 -6.53 -6.05 5.51
C LYS A 211 -7.37 -5.14 6.40
N CYS A 212 -7.99 -4.14 5.78
CA CYS A 212 -8.98 -3.27 6.37
C CYS A 212 -10.31 -3.53 5.65
N VAL A 213 -11.37 -3.77 6.41
CA VAL A 213 -12.72 -3.99 5.88
C VAL A 213 -13.54 -2.77 6.25
N ILE A 214 -14.10 -2.10 5.25
CA ILE A 214 -14.93 -0.91 5.40
C ILE A 214 -16.33 -1.27 4.94
N ASP A 215 -17.30 -1.20 5.85
CA ASP A 215 -18.72 -1.34 5.54
C ASP A 215 -19.29 0.04 5.19
N MET A 216 -19.73 0.18 3.94
CA MET A 216 -20.20 1.46 3.38
C MET A 216 -21.64 1.81 3.80
N ALA A 217 -22.32 0.92 4.53
CA ALA A 217 -23.67 1.19 5.04
C ALA A 217 -23.71 2.25 6.16
N ASP A 218 -22.57 2.49 6.82
CA ASP A 218 -22.44 3.36 8.00
C ASP A 218 -21.67 4.67 7.70
N LEU A 219 -21.63 5.11 6.44
CA LEU A 219 -20.81 6.24 5.98
C LEU A 219 -21.21 7.61 6.56
N GLU A 220 -22.32 7.71 7.30
CA GLU A 220 -22.67 8.93 8.06
C GLU A 220 -21.77 9.15 9.29
N LEU A 221 -20.98 8.15 9.69
CA LEU A 221 -20.00 8.28 10.75
C LEU A 221 -18.62 8.56 10.16
N GLU A 222 -18.16 9.80 10.28
CA GLU A 222 -16.77 10.19 10.00
C GLU A 222 -15.81 9.31 10.83
N TYR A 223 -15.21 8.30 10.18
CA TYR A 223 -14.17 7.49 10.81
C TYR A 223 -12.87 8.30 10.87
N GLU A 224 -12.75 9.20 11.86
CA GLU A 224 -11.56 10.02 12.13
C GLU A 224 -10.27 9.20 12.36
N HIS A 225 -10.36 7.87 12.48
CA HIS A 225 -9.23 7.01 12.83
C HIS A 225 -8.92 5.91 11.79
N ALA A 226 -9.67 5.83 10.68
CA ALA A 226 -9.38 4.85 9.65
C ALA A 226 -8.22 5.31 8.75
N PRO A 227 -7.24 4.44 8.41
CA PRO A 227 -6.16 4.80 7.50
C PRO A 227 -6.61 5.02 6.04
N PHE A 228 -7.87 4.70 5.73
CA PHE A 228 -8.47 4.84 4.41
C PHE A 228 -9.87 5.43 4.54
N ALA A 229 -10.24 6.28 3.59
CA ALA A 229 -11.61 6.71 3.36
C ALA A 229 -12.08 6.14 2.02
N THR A 230 -13.31 5.67 1.97
CA THR A 230 -13.91 5.11 0.75
C THR A 230 -15.28 5.68 0.51
N ASP A 231 -15.52 6.11 -0.72
CA ASP A 231 -16.80 6.65 -1.20
C ASP A 231 -17.32 5.77 -2.34
N MET A 232 -18.64 5.64 -2.46
CA MET A 232 -19.29 4.92 -3.55
C MET A 232 -20.37 5.77 -4.19
N THR A 233 -20.36 5.87 -5.52
CA THR A 233 -21.35 6.59 -6.32
C THR A 233 -21.85 5.74 -7.49
N GLY A 234 -23.10 5.94 -7.91
CA GLY A 234 -23.67 5.30 -9.11
C GLY A 234 -23.53 6.18 -10.35
N THR A 235 -23.35 5.56 -11.53
CA THR A 235 -23.24 6.30 -12.80
C THR A 235 -24.10 5.67 -13.90
N LYS A 236 -24.69 6.51 -14.77
CA LYS A 236 -25.51 6.08 -15.92
C LYS A 236 -24.69 5.68 -17.16
N SER A 237 -23.38 5.93 -17.14
CA SER A 237 -22.49 5.64 -18.27
C SER A 237 -22.03 4.19 -18.23
N ALA A 238 -22.11 3.51 -19.38
CA ALA A 238 -21.51 2.19 -19.57
C ALA A 238 -20.08 2.27 -20.15
N ASP A 239 -19.67 3.44 -20.64
CA ASP A 239 -18.49 3.61 -21.48
C ASP A 239 -17.17 3.63 -20.69
N SER A 240 -17.23 3.63 -19.35
CA SER A 240 -16.05 3.68 -18.49
C SER A 240 -15.55 2.30 -18.02
N ALA A 241 -16.11 1.19 -18.51
CA ALA A 241 -15.86 -0.17 -18.01
C ALA A 241 -14.39 -0.66 -18.08
N GLN A 242 -13.46 0.13 -18.63
CA GLN A 242 -12.01 -0.16 -18.63
C GLN A 242 -11.14 0.94 -18.00
N CYS A 243 -11.72 2.01 -17.45
CA CYS A 243 -10.95 3.13 -16.90
C CYS A 243 -10.59 2.88 -15.43
N ILE A 244 -9.69 1.95 -15.16
CA ILE A 244 -9.09 1.79 -13.83
C ILE A 244 -8.17 3.01 -13.56
N GLY A 245 -8.15 3.57 -12.36
CA GLY A 245 -7.09 4.51 -11.96
C GLY A 245 -7.14 5.93 -12.54
N ARG A 246 -8.29 6.41 -13.03
CA ARG A 246 -8.46 7.84 -13.30
C ARG A 246 -8.73 8.60 -12.00
N TYR A 247 -7.79 9.46 -11.63
CA TYR A 247 -7.92 10.45 -10.57
C TYR A 247 -8.72 11.65 -11.10
N TYR A 248 -10.03 11.66 -10.91
CA TYR A 248 -10.87 12.80 -11.26
C TYR A 248 -11.21 13.63 -10.03
N ASP A 249 -10.96 14.94 -10.12
CA ASP A 249 -11.59 15.98 -9.29
C ASP A 249 -13.01 16.31 -9.82
N ASP A 250 -13.72 15.31 -10.33
CA ASP A 250 -15.13 15.54 -10.64
C ASP A 250 -15.82 15.75 -9.29
N ASP A 251 -16.33 16.96 -9.07
CA ASP A 251 -17.18 17.28 -7.94
C ASP A 251 -18.18 16.13 -7.77
N PRO A 252 -18.35 15.59 -6.55
CA PRO A 252 -19.37 14.60 -6.29
C PRO A 252 -20.72 15.29 -6.47
N ASP A 253 -21.20 15.37 -7.71
CA ASP A 253 -22.63 15.49 -7.97
C ASP A 253 -23.31 14.43 -7.09
N ASP A 254 -24.32 14.85 -6.34
CA ASP A 254 -25.00 14.04 -5.32
C ASP A 254 -25.76 12.86 -5.94
N TYR A 255 -25.01 11.82 -6.32
CA TYR A 255 -25.52 10.62 -6.96
C TYR A 255 -26.00 9.58 -5.95
N GLY A 256 -26.01 9.90 -4.64
CA GLY A 256 -26.52 9.00 -3.59
C GLY A 256 -28.00 8.68 -3.79
N ASP A 257 -28.75 9.61 -4.40
CA ASP A 257 -30.18 9.48 -4.67
C ASP A 257 -30.52 8.84 -6.03
N MET A 258 -29.53 8.40 -6.81
CA MET A 258 -29.76 7.72 -8.09
C MET A 258 -30.48 6.38 -7.87
N LEU A 259 -31.55 6.12 -8.64
CA LEU A 259 -32.25 4.84 -8.62
C LEU A 259 -31.35 3.72 -9.17
N LEU A 260 -31.37 2.54 -8.55
CA LEU A 260 -30.53 1.42 -8.96
C LEU A 260 -30.80 0.93 -10.38
N GLU A 261 -32.02 1.11 -10.90
CA GLU A 261 -32.36 0.79 -12.29
C GLU A 261 -31.62 1.67 -13.31
N ASP A 262 -31.24 2.88 -12.92
CA ASP A 262 -30.50 3.85 -13.73
C ASP A 262 -28.98 3.65 -13.65
N VAL A 263 -28.50 2.96 -12.62
CA VAL A 263 -27.07 2.73 -12.40
C VAL A 263 -26.59 1.66 -13.37
N LYS A 264 -25.63 2.02 -14.22
CA LYS A 264 -24.91 1.06 -15.06
C LYS A 264 -23.60 0.63 -14.45
N THR A 265 -22.95 1.48 -13.66
CA THR A 265 -21.65 1.23 -13.05
C THR A 265 -21.53 1.95 -11.72
N PHE A 266 -21.02 1.27 -10.69
CA PHE A 266 -20.62 1.89 -9.43
C PHE A 266 -19.18 2.39 -9.52
N LYS A 267 -18.94 3.61 -9.09
CA LYS A 267 -17.62 4.21 -8.92
C LYS A 267 -17.28 4.14 -7.44
N ILE A 268 -16.31 3.31 -7.08
CA ILE A 268 -15.78 3.19 -5.72
C ILE A 268 -14.45 3.94 -5.68
N PHE A 269 -14.38 4.99 -4.89
CA PHE A 269 -13.18 5.78 -4.70
C PHE A 269 -12.59 5.50 -3.33
N THR A 270 -11.37 5.01 -3.27
CA THR A 270 -10.66 4.74 -2.01
C THR A 270 -9.42 5.61 -1.93
N ARG A 271 -9.30 6.45 -0.91
CA ARG A 271 -8.11 7.27 -0.63
C ARG A 271 -7.46 6.86 0.69
N CYS A 272 -6.14 7.03 0.78
CA CYS A 272 -5.42 6.86 2.05
C CYS A 272 -5.50 8.17 2.85
N ALA A 273 -5.97 8.10 4.10
CA ALA A 273 -6.15 9.26 4.96
C ALA A 273 -4.82 9.99 5.24
N ALA A 274 -3.70 9.27 5.22
CA ALA A 274 -2.36 9.85 5.40
C ALA A 274 -1.97 10.87 4.31
N ALA A 275 -2.66 10.89 3.16
CA ALA A 275 -2.48 11.90 2.13
C ALA A 275 -3.06 13.27 2.52
N VAL A 276 -4.08 13.28 3.38
CA VAL A 276 -4.89 14.47 3.73
C VAL A 276 -4.12 15.49 4.58
N ASP A 277 -3.08 15.06 5.30
CA ASP A 277 -2.22 15.93 6.12
C ASP A 277 -1.38 16.94 5.29
N GLY A 278 -1.65 17.07 3.98
CA GLY A 278 -0.97 18.01 3.09
C GLY A 278 0.51 17.69 2.92
N ARG A 279 0.92 16.44 3.14
CA ARG A 279 2.29 15.97 2.94
C ARG A 279 2.42 15.41 1.53
N PRO A 280 2.95 16.18 0.56
CA PRO A 280 2.91 15.82 -0.86
C PRO A 280 3.80 14.62 -1.24
N HIS A 281 4.45 13.94 -0.30
CA HIS A 281 5.49 12.95 -0.63
C HIS A 281 5.37 11.64 0.16
N GLY A 282 4.20 11.29 0.67
CA GLY A 282 3.98 9.98 1.29
C GLY A 282 4.13 8.85 0.29
N VAL A 283 4.75 7.74 0.70
CA VAL A 283 4.77 6.49 -0.06
C VAL A 283 3.68 5.58 0.46
N PHE A 284 2.77 5.17 -0.42
CA PHE A 284 1.72 4.22 -0.06
C PHE A 284 1.55 3.17 -1.16
N CYS A 285 1.08 1.99 -0.78
CA CYS A 285 0.72 0.93 -1.70
C CYS A 285 -0.44 0.13 -1.10
N TYR A 286 -1.59 0.11 -1.77
CA TYR A 286 -2.74 -0.68 -1.35
C TYR A 286 -3.49 -1.24 -2.54
N SER A 287 -4.12 -2.40 -2.39
CA SER A 287 -5.12 -2.91 -3.34
C SER A 287 -6.50 -2.85 -2.71
N SER A 288 -7.55 -2.72 -3.51
CA SER A 288 -8.93 -2.72 -3.05
C SER A 288 -9.69 -3.84 -3.73
N ARG A 289 -10.40 -4.65 -2.94
CA ARG A 289 -11.41 -5.60 -3.41
C ARG A 289 -12.75 -5.11 -2.89
N ALA A 290 -13.70 -4.89 -3.79
CA ALA A 290 -15.04 -4.49 -3.39
C ALA A 290 -16.00 -5.67 -3.55
N THR A 291 -16.79 -5.93 -2.53
CA THR A 291 -17.94 -6.82 -2.60
C THR A 291 -19.19 -5.97 -2.40
N ILE A 292 -20.03 -5.92 -3.43
CA ILE A 292 -21.27 -5.18 -3.41
C ILE A 292 -22.39 -6.19 -3.20
N SER A 293 -23.22 -5.99 -2.19
CA SER A 293 -24.36 -6.87 -1.89
C SER A 293 -25.66 -6.08 -1.93
N VAL A 294 -26.55 -6.44 -2.86
CA VAL A 294 -27.87 -5.84 -2.94
C VAL A 294 -28.91 -6.94 -2.75
N ASP A 295 -29.68 -6.87 -1.66
CA ASP A 295 -30.68 -7.87 -1.27
C ASP A 295 -30.15 -9.31 -1.19
N GLY A 296 -28.90 -9.49 -0.74
CA GLY A 296 -28.27 -10.80 -0.63
C GLY A 296 -27.71 -11.35 -1.95
N VAL A 297 -27.78 -10.58 -3.05
CA VAL A 297 -27.03 -10.87 -4.27
C VAL A 297 -25.66 -10.21 -4.14
N GLU A 298 -24.62 -11.03 -3.98
CA GLU A 298 -23.24 -10.57 -3.91
C GLU A 298 -22.60 -10.52 -5.29
N GLU A 299 -22.12 -9.34 -5.68
CA GLU A 299 -21.22 -9.14 -6.81
C GLU A 299 -19.83 -8.80 -6.24
N THR A 300 -18.88 -9.72 -6.40
CA THR A 300 -17.49 -9.49 -5.99
C THR A 300 -16.67 -8.99 -7.17
N LEU A 301 -15.97 -7.87 -6.98
CA LEU A 301 -15.02 -7.35 -7.93
C LEU A 301 -13.60 -7.50 -7.39
N GLU A 302 -12.81 -8.32 -8.07
CA GLU A 302 -11.38 -8.36 -7.87
C GLU A 302 -10.74 -7.35 -8.80
N ASN A 303 -10.18 -6.29 -8.22
CA ASN A 303 -9.30 -5.39 -8.95
C ASN A 303 -7.89 -5.96 -8.85
N PRO A 304 -7.27 -6.42 -9.96
CA PRO A 304 -5.93 -6.97 -9.90
C PRO A 304 -4.87 -5.86 -9.78
N TYR A 305 -5.26 -4.59 -9.87
CA TYR A 305 -4.38 -3.44 -9.75
C TYR A 305 -4.31 -2.94 -8.30
N PHE A 306 -3.13 -2.45 -7.94
CA PHE A 306 -2.87 -1.79 -6.68
C PHE A 306 -2.68 -0.29 -6.94
N SER A 307 -3.19 0.52 -6.03
CA SER A 307 -2.89 1.94 -5.94
C SER A 307 -1.54 2.14 -5.29
N VAL A 308 -0.79 3.10 -5.82
CA VAL A 308 0.50 3.49 -5.25
C VAL A 308 0.60 5.00 -5.29
N GLY A 309 1.22 5.56 -4.27
CA GLY A 309 1.73 6.92 -4.28
C GLY A 309 3.23 6.88 -4.09
N MET A 310 3.95 7.59 -4.96
CA MET A 310 5.37 7.86 -4.80
C MET A 310 5.67 9.19 -5.47
N LEU A 311 6.17 10.18 -4.70
CA LEU A 311 6.56 11.49 -5.24
C LEU A 311 5.45 12.19 -6.05
N THR A 312 4.18 11.99 -5.66
CA THR A 312 3.03 12.60 -6.34
C THR A 312 2.93 14.09 -5.97
N GLY A 313 2.20 14.88 -6.77
CA GLY A 313 1.90 16.27 -6.43
C GLY A 313 0.85 16.38 -5.31
N ARG A 314 0.43 17.61 -5.00
CA ARG A 314 -0.61 17.95 -3.98
C ARG A 314 -2.01 17.38 -4.23
N GLU A 315 -2.24 16.67 -5.34
CA GLU A 315 -3.56 16.17 -5.69
C GLU A 315 -3.85 14.87 -4.91
N ASP A 316 -4.98 14.87 -4.20
CA ASP A 316 -5.49 13.78 -3.36
C ASP A 316 -5.91 12.58 -4.22
N LYS A 317 -4.92 11.80 -4.62
CA LYS A 317 -5.08 10.75 -5.61
C LYS A 317 -5.43 9.41 -4.96
N GLY A 318 -6.72 9.21 -4.72
CA GLY A 318 -7.31 7.91 -4.36
C GLY A 318 -7.54 6.99 -5.56
N LEU A 319 -7.70 5.71 -5.33
CA LEU A 319 -8.00 4.70 -6.34
C LEU A 319 -9.49 4.72 -6.67
N THR A 320 -9.82 5.02 -7.92
CA THR A 320 -11.18 4.79 -8.44
C THR A 320 -11.27 3.43 -9.11
N VAL A 321 -12.22 2.63 -8.66
CA VAL A 321 -12.62 1.35 -9.26
C VAL A 321 -14.03 1.50 -9.82
N TRP A 322 -14.20 1.09 -11.08
CA TRP A 322 -15.49 1.09 -11.76
C TRP A 322 -16.03 -0.33 -11.81
N CYS A 323 -17.18 -0.56 -11.19
CA CYS A 323 -17.83 -1.86 -11.07
C CYS A 323 -19.10 -1.88 -11.92
N PRO A 324 -19.11 -2.59 -13.07
CA PRO A 324 -20.32 -2.71 -13.88
C PRO A 324 -21.45 -3.35 -13.06
N PHE A 325 -22.62 -2.70 -13.01
CA PHE A 325 -23.78 -3.21 -12.28
C PHE A 325 -24.66 -4.05 -13.19
N ARG A 326 -24.46 -5.37 -13.18
CA ARG A 326 -25.15 -6.27 -14.13
C ARG A 326 -26.61 -6.53 -13.75
N SER A 327 -26.93 -6.33 -12.48
CA SER A 327 -28.23 -6.65 -11.92
C SER A 327 -29.25 -5.50 -11.98
N GLN A 328 -28.96 -4.40 -12.70
CA GLN A 328 -29.83 -3.20 -12.77
C GLN A 328 -31.31 -3.50 -13.06
N LYS A 329 -31.59 -4.45 -13.97
CA LYS A 329 -32.96 -4.80 -14.38
C LYS A 329 -33.79 -5.44 -13.27
N ARG A 330 -33.16 -6.04 -12.26
CA ARG A 330 -33.86 -6.66 -11.11
C ARG A 330 -34.42 -5.61 -10.15
N PHE A 331 -33.91 -4.38 -10.24
CA PHE A 331 -34.30 -3.27 -9.37
C PHE A 331 -35.28 -2.32 -10.05
N ALA A 332 -35.71 -2.64 -11.27
CA ALA A 332 -36.82 -1.95 -11.93
C ALA A 332 -38.04 -1.94 -11.00
N ASP A 333 -38.67 -0.78 -10.84
CA ASP A 333 -39.87 -0.58 -10.01
C ASP A 333 -39.70 -0.78 -8.49
N THR A 334 -38.50 -1.10 -7.99
CA THR A 334 -38.28 -1.29 -6.54
C THR A 334 -38.17 0.03 -5.76
N GLY A 335 -37.93 1.15 -6.46
CA GLY A 335 -37.68 2.46 -5.86
C GLY A 335 -36.35 2.56 -5.08
N LYS A 336 -35.50 1.54 -5.14
CA LYS A 336 -34.22 1.51 -4.41
C LYS A 336 -33.19 2.44 -5.03
N LYS A 337 -32.42 3.09 -4.17
CA LYS A 337 -31.38 4.05 -4.52
C LYS A 337 -29.98 3.51 -4.22
N VAL A 338 -28.94 4.18 -4.72
CA VAL A 338 -27.54 3.84 -4.45
C VAL A 338 -27.24 3.80 -2.94
N LYS A 339 -27.78 4.74 -2.17
CA LYS A 339 -27.62 4.76 -0.70
C LYS A 339 -28.21 3.55 0.04
N ASP A 340 -29.11 2.79 -0.60
CA ASP A 340 -29.70 1.59 -0.01
C ASP A 340 -28.81 0.34 -0.21
N VAL A 341 -27.71 0.47 -0.98
CA VAL A 341 -26.78 -0.62 -1.27
C VAL A 341 -25.85 -0.86 -0.10
N LYS A 342 -25.79 -2.12 0.35
CA LYS A 342 -24.75 -2.56 1.30
C LYS A 342 -23.53 -2.96 0.51
N ALA A 343 -22.40 -2.33 0.80
CA ALA A 343 -21.16 -2.68 0.13
C ALA A 343 -20.03 -2.72 1.14
N THR A 344 -19.18 -3.72 0.99
CA THR A 344 -18.04 -3.96 1.84
C THR A 344 -16.79 -3.85 0.97
N VAL A 345 -15.92 -2.91 1.32
CA VAL A 345 -14.65 -2.72 0.61
C VAL A 345 -13.53 -3.26 1.49
N THR A 346 -12.85 -4.29 0.99
CA THR A 346 -11.64 -4.82 1.60
C THR A 346 -10.42 -4.17 0.97
N ILE A 347 -9.70 -3.39 1.76
CA ILE A 347 -8.46 -2.73 1.36
C ILE A 347 -7.29 -3.52 1.95
N SER A 348 -6.36 -3.94 1.10
CA SER A 348 -5.10 -4.56 1.51
C SER A 348 -3.99 -3.52 1.41
N HIS A 349 -3.49 -3.02 2.54
CA HIS A 349 -2.30 -2.17 2.60
C HIS A 349 -1.03 -3.03 2.62
N HIS A 350 -0.03 -2.68 1.80
CA HIS A 350 1.14 -3.50 1.54
C HIS A 350 2.44 -2.83 2.02
N PRO A 351 2.76 -2.86 3.32
CA PRO A 351 3.90 -2.11 3.86
C PRO A 351 5.25 -2.57 3.27
N MET A 352 5.40 -3.84 2.92
CA MET A 352 6.60 -4.33 2.22
C MET A 352 6.74 -3.70 0.82
N ARG A 353 5.65 -3.54 0.07
CA ARG A 353 5.67 -2.84 -1.22
C ARG A 353 6.01 -1.36 -1.04
N CYS A 354 5.48 -0.71 0.01
CA CYS A 354 5.88 0.65 0.37
C CYS A 354 7.39 0.78 0.59
N LEU A 355 8.03 -0.18 1.29
CA LEU A 355 9.48 -0.16 1.47
C LEU A 355 10.26 -0.31 0.15
N VAL A 356 9.81 -1.16 -0.78
CA VAL A 356 10.40 -1.26 -2.13
C VAL A 356 10.25 0.08 -2.87
N LEU A 357 9.08 0.72 -2.78
CA LEU A 357 8.83 2.02 -3.39
C LEU A 357 9.67 3.12 -2.75
N HIS A 358 9.94 3.08 -1.45
CA HIS A 358 10.91 3.98 -0.82
C HIS A 358 12.32 3.79 -1.38
N CYS A 359 12.76 2.55 -1.60
CA CYS A 359 14.04 2.30 -2.26
C CYS A 359 14.07 2.89 -3.67
N LEU A 360 13.00 2.68 -4.46
CA LEU A 360 12.85 3.27 -5.80
C LEU A 360 12.86 4.80 -5.77
N ARG A 361 12.19 5.42 -4.80
CA ARG A 361 12.20 6.86 -4.57
C ARG A 361 13.63 7.38 -4.36
N ILE A 362 14.42 6.72 -3.51
CA ILE A 362 15.82 7.10 -3.28
C ILE A 362 16.65 6.94 -4.56
N MET A 363 16.49 5.82 -5.28
CA MET A 363 17.18 5.60 -6.57
C MET A 363 16.85 6.66 -7.62
N LEU A 364 15.58 7.11 -7.69
CA LEU A 364 15.15 8.17 -8.60
C LEU A 364 15.81 9.51 -8.25
N LEU A 365 15.85 9.85 -6.96
CA LEU A 365 16.51 11.07 -6.48
C LEU A 365 18.03 11.03 -6.71
N GLU A 366 18.65 9.85 -6.60
CA GLU A 366 20.08 9.61 -6.86
C GLU A 366 20.40 9.37 -8.35
N ARG A 367 19.40 9.41 -9.25
CA ARG A 367 19.54 9.14 -10.70
C ARG A 367 20.17 7.79 -11.06
N ARG A 368 19.87 6.73 -10.29
CA ARG A 368 20.42 5.38 -10.48
C ARG A 368 19.65 4.57 -11.54
N SER A 369 19.78 4.99 -12.80
CA SER A 369 19.01 4.42 -13.92
C SER A 369 19.19 2.92 -14.11
N ALA A 370 20.41 2.40 -13.98
CA ALA A 370 20.70 0.97 -14.13
C ALA A 370 19.99 0.12 -13.06
N ASP A 371 19.94 0.62 -11.82
CA ASP A 371 19.27 -0.07 -10.71
C ASP A 371 17.75 -0.06 -10.92
N ILE A 372 17.18 1.09 -11.32
CA ILE A 372 15.75 1.24 -11.64
C ILE A 372 15.34 0.29 -12.77
N GLN A 373 16.14 0.24 -13.83
CA GLN A 373 15.93 -0.66 -14.97
C GLN A 373 15.96 -2.14 -14.56
N ALA A 374 16.90 -2.51 -13.68
CA ALA A 374 17.05 -3.89 -13.22
C ALA A 374 15.85 -4.34 -12.36
N VAL A 375 15.29 -3.43 -11.55
CA VAL A 375 14.05 -3.69 -10.79
C VAL A 375 12.85 -3.82 -11.73
N GLY A 376 12.68 -2.88 -12.66
CA GLY A 376 11.56 -2.93 -13.60
C GLY A 376 11.53 -4.21 -14.45
N TYR A 377 12.71 -4.73 -14.80
CA TYR A 377 12.86 -5.98 -15.57
C TYR A 377 12.65 -7.26 -14.75
N SER A 378 12.89 -7.25 -13.43
CA SER A 378 12.72 -8.44 -12.59
C SER A 378 11.27 -8.68 -12.17
N MET A 379 10.43 -7.65 -12.21
CA MET A 379 9.02 -7.71 -11.83
C MET A 379 8.18 -8.44 -12.88
N ASP A 380 7.05 -9.01 -12.44
CA ASP A 380 6.06 -9.50 -13.40
C ASP A 380 5.52 -8.34 -14.23
N ARG A 381 5.09 -8.66 -15.46
CA ARG A 381 4.65 -7.65 -16.42
C ARG A 381 3.56 -6.73 -15.86
N GLN A 382 2.59 -7.26 -15.13
CA GLN A 382 1.46 -6.48 -14.65
C GLN A 382 1.88 -5.50 -13.54
N ALA A 383 2.70 -5.95 -12.59
CA ALA A 383 3.25 -5.07 -11.56
C ALA A 383 4.19 -4.03 -12.17
N ALA A 384 5.05 -4.42 -13.13
CA ALA A 384 5.94 -3.51 -13.83
C ALA A 384 5.18 -2.43 -14.63
N GLU A 385 4.10 -2.80 -15.31
CA GLU A 385 3.21 -1.87 -16.01
C GLU A 385 2.51 -0.91 -15.04
N SER A 386 2.04 -1.43 -13.90
CA SER A 386 1.40 -0.61 -12.87
C SER A 386 2.37 0.42 -12.32
N VAL A 387 3.57 0.01 -11.88
CA VAL A 387 4.61 0.92 -11.39
C VAL A 387 5.06 1.90 -12.48
N GLY A 388 5.21 1.48 -13.73
CA GLY A 388 5.57 2.37 -14.83
C GLY A 388 4.52 3.46 -15.11
N ALA A 389 3.23 3.11 -15.06
CA ALA A 389 2.14 4.09 -15.15
C ALA A 389 2.21 5.12 -14.01
N LEU A 390 2.62 4.71 -12.81
CA LEU A 390 2.78 5.59 -11.66
C LEU A 390 3.98 6.52 -11.80
N LEU A 391 5.12 6.02 -12.30
CA LEU A 391 6.32 6.83 -12.55
C LEU A 391 6.04 8.00 -13.52
N SER A 392 5.13 7.81 -14.47
CA SER A 392 4.72 8.88 -15.40
C SER A 392 4.06 10.09 -14.71
N ARG A 393 3.56 9.89 -13.49
CA ARG A 393 2.83 10.89 -12.70
C ARG A 393 3.68 11.55 -11.62
N ILE A 394 4.97 11.25 -11.54
CA ILE A 394 5.86 11.92 -10.60
C ILE A 394 5.87 13.43 -10.87
N ARG A 395 5.78 14.23 -9.81
CA ARG A 395 5.83 15.70 -9.85
C ARG A 395 6.83 16.29 -8.86
N ALA A 396 7.68 15.46 -8.26
CA ALA A 396 8.70 15.92 -7.33
C ALA A 396 9.79 16.73 -8.05
N GLY A 397 10.20 17.85 -7.43
CA GLY A 397 11.28 18.69 -7.94
C GLY A 397 12.57 17.89 -8.13
N GLY A 398 13.23 18.09 -9.28
CA GLY A 398 14.49 17.43 -9.62
C GLY A 398 14.37 16.05 -10.27
N VAL A 399 13.16 15.45 -10.28
CA VAL A 399 12.89 14.15 -10.92
C VAL A 399 12.02 14.35 -12.15
N SER A 400 12.55 13.97 -13.31
CA SER A 400 11.81 14.00 -14.57
C SER A 400 10.98 12.71 -14.74
N PRO A 401 9.64 12.80 -14.93
CA PRO A 401 8.82 11.62 -15.19
C PRO A 401 9.19 10.97 -16.54
N LEU A 402 9.66 11.76 -17.52
CA LEU A 402 10.15 11.27 -18.80
C LEU A 402 11.35 10.34 -18.61
N TRP A 403 12.33 10.80 -17.83
CA TRP A 403 13.52 10.01 -17.51
C TRP A 403 13.18 8.76 -16.69
N ALA A 404 12.30 8.89 -15.69
CA ALA A 404 11.91 7.78 -14.83
C ALA A 404 11.26 6.64 -15.62
N VAL A 405 10.30 6.96 -16.51
CA VAL A 405 9.64 5.99 -17.39
C VAL A 405 10.64 5.39 -18.39
N THR A 406 11.52 6.22 -18.95
CA THR A 406 12.59 5.75 -19.86
C THR A 406 13.48 4.72 -19.18
N ALA A 407 14.00 5.04 -17.98
CA ALA A 407 14.86 4.13 -17.22
C ALA A 407 14.13 2.82 -16.85
N TRP A 408 12.87 2.93 -16.41
CA TRP A 408 12.06 1.78 -16.00
C TRP A 408 11.85 0.77 -17.14
N PHE A 409 11.56 1.24 -18.35
CA PHE A 409 11.27 0.38 -19.50
C PHE A 409 12.46 0.20 -20.47
N ALA A 410 13.65 0.72 -20.16
CA ALA A 410 14.80 0.70 -21.06
C ALA A 410 15.23 -0.72 -21.51
N ARG A 411 14.87 -1.76 -20.75
CA ARG A 411 15.25 -3.16 -21.02
C ARG A 411 14.14 -4.03 -21.59
N ARG A 412 12.96 -3.45 -21.80
CA ARG A 412 11.79 -4.18 -22.26
C ARG A 412 11.96 -4.54 -23.74
N ASP A 413 11.61 -5.77 -24.11
CA ASP A 413 11.67 -6.20 -25.50
C ASP A 413 10.65 -5.38 -26.32
N ARG A 414 11.00 -5.05 -27.56
CA ARG A 414 10.10 -4.38 -28.52
C ARG A 414 8.82 -5.19 -28.78
N GLN A 415 8.87 -6.51 -28.58
CA GLN A 415 7.70 -7.38 -28.71
C GLN A 415 6.73 -7.26 -27.53
N GLU A 416 7.16 -6.72 -26.40
CA GLU A 416 6.37 -6.64 -25.16
C GLU A 416 5.58 -5.33 -25.06
N VAL A 417 4.68 -5.10 -26.00
CA VAL A 417 3.78 -3.94 -26.04
C VAL A 417 3.03 -3.77 -24.71
N LEU A 418 2.97 -2.55 -24.17
CA LEU A 418 2.22 -2.25 -22.94
C LEU A 418 0.71 -2.45 -23.14
N GLY A 419 0.01 -2.84 -22.07
CA GLY A 419 -1.45 -2.81 -22.09
C GLY A 419 -1.97 -1.40 -22.43
N GLY A 420 -3.05 -1.32 -23.21
CA GLY A 420 -3.59 -0.03 -23.70
C GLY A 420 -3.94 0.96 -22.58
N TRP A 421 -4.29 0.44 -21.39
CA TRP A 421 -4.46 1.20 -20.16
C TRP A 421 -3.13 1.83 -19.70
N CYS A 422 -2.11 1.01 -19.39
CA CYS A 422 -0.80 1.46 -18.92
C CYS A 422 -0.17 2.47 -19.89
N TYR A 423 -0.22 2.17 -21.19
CA TYR A 423 0.25 3.08 -22.23
C TYR A 423 -0.48 4.41 -22.20
N GLY A 424 -1.81 4.38 -22.10
CA GLY A 424 -2.64 5.59 -21.98
C GLY A 424 -2.31 6.44 -20.75
N GLU A 425 -2.05 5.80 -19.61
CA GLU A 425 -1.66 6.47 -18.37
C GLU A 425 -0.28 7.12 -18.48
N ILE A 426 0.69 6.44 -19.09
CA ILE A 426 2.02 7.00 -19.36
C ILE A 426 1.91 8.23 -20.26
N LEU A 427 1.14 8.13 -21.35
CA LEU A 427 0.96 9.27 -22.25
C LEU A 427 0.27 10.43 -21.53
N SER A 428 -0.79 10.17 -20.76
CA SER A 428 -1.49 11.20 -19.99
C SER A 428 -0.58 11.86 -18.94
N GLY A 429 0.28 11.09 -18.27
CA GLY A 429 1.19 11.59 -17.24
C GLY A 429 2.39 12.37 -17.79
N CYS A 430 2.95 11.93 -18.91
CA CYS A 430 4.21 12.45 -19.46
C CYS A 430 4.03 13.41 -20.65
N VAL A 431 3.02 13.21 -21.49
CA VAL A 431 2.83 13.95 -22.75
C VAL A 431 1.92 15.15 -22.49
N SER A 432 2.47 16.13 -21.77
CA SER A 432 1.87 17.44 -21.56
C SER A 432 2.89 18.54 -21.86
N LEU A 433 2.40 19.71 -22.25
CA LEU A 433 3.27 20.85 -22.58
C LEU A 433 4.15 21.23 -21.38
N ASP A 434 3.59 21.24 -20.17
CA ASP A 434 4.32 21.60 -18.95
C ASP A 434 5.46 20.62 -18.65
N VAL A 435 5.21 19.31 -18.77
CA VAL A 435 6.24 18.29 -18.55
C VAL A 435 7.34 18.39 -19.61
N PHE A 436 6.99 18.61 -20.88
CA PHE A 436 7.97 18.73 -21.96
C PHE A 436 8.82 20.00 -21.82
N LEU A 437 8.22 21.14 -21.45
CA LEU A 437 8.97 22.37 -21.20
C LEU A 437 9.90 22.23 -19.98
N ALA A 438 9.42 21.59 -18.90
CA ALA A 438 10.21 21.38 -17.69
C ALA A 438 11.37 20.38 -17.88
N HIS A 439 11.23 19.41 -18.80
CA HIS A 439 12.14 18.27 -18.94
C HIS A 439 12.60 18.03 -20.38
N SER A 440 12.85 19.11 -21.12
CA SER A 440 13.20 19.07 -22.56
C SER A 440 14.37 18.14 -22.91
N THR A 441 15.36 18.00 -22.03
CA THR A 441 16.54 17.14 -22.23
C THR A 441 16.20 15.65 -22.31
N ASP A 442 15.07 15.23 -21.73
CA ASP A 442 14.71 13.81 -21.61
C ASP A 442 13.72 13.35 -22.69
N ILE A 443 13.17 14.28 -23.49
CA ILE A 443 12.10 14.00 -24.45
C ILE A 443 12.54 13.00 -25.52
N ALA A 444 13.72 13.19 -26.13
CA ALA A 444 14.18 12.32 -27.21
C ALA A 444 14.33 10.86 -26.75
N ALA A 445 14.93 10.65 -25.57
CA ALA A 445 15.05 9.32 -25.00
C ALA A 445 13.68 8.71 -24.66
N PHE A 446 12.78 9.50 -24.07
CA PHE A 446 11.43 9.08 -23.76
C PHE A 446 10.62 8.68 -24.99
N ILE A 447 10.62 9.50 -26.04
CA ILE A 447 9.89 9.21 -27.29
C ILE A 447 10.41 7.90 -27.90
N ARG A 448 11.73 7.72 -28.01
CA ARG A 448 12.31 6.48 -28.53
C ARG A 448 11.90 5.25 -27.74
N THR A 449 11.83 5.35 -26.42
CA THR A 449 11.39 4.23 -25.58
C THR A 449 9.88 4.01 -25.70
N VAL A 450 9.05 5.04 -25.68
CA VAL A 450 7.59 4.90 -25.66
C VAL A 450 7.01 4.53 -27.04
N THR A 451 7.66 4.88 -28.15
CA THR A 451 7.26 4.43 -29.50
C THR A 451 7.41 2.92 -29.70
N THR A 452 8.32 2.26 -28.97
CA THR A 452 8.48 0.80 -29.01
C THR A 452 7.54 0.07 -28.04
N LEU A 453 6.87 0.80 -27.15
CA LEU A 453 6.05 0.23 -26.08
C LEU A 453 4.55 0.24 -26.39
N GLY A 454 4.08 0.86 -27.47
CA GLY A 454 2.64 1.00 -27.71
C GLY A 454 2.23 1.60 -29.05
N ASP A 455 1.01 2.13 -29.08
CA ASP A 455 0.38 2.71 -30.27
C ASP A 455 1.06 4.04 -30.68
N ARG A 456 1.94 3.96 -31.67
CA ARG A 456 2.65 5.11 -32.27
C ARG A 456 1.70 6.20 -32.76
N GLN A 457 0.55 5.84 -33.34
CA GLN A 457 -0.41 6.82 -33.86
C GLN A 457 -1.07 7.61 -32.73
N ARG A 458 -1.35 6.96 -31.60
CA ARG A 458 -1.87 7.65 -30.41
C ARG A 458 -0.85 8.64 -29.84
N LEU A 459 0.42 8.24 -29.71
CA LEU A 459 1.49 9.15 -29.28
C LEU A 459 1.63 10.33 -30.25
N PHE A 460 1.69 10.06 -31.55
CA PHE A 460 1.82 11.10 -32.58
C PHE A 460 0.67 12.10 -32.51
N ARG A 461 -0.59 11.64 -32.41
CA ARG A 461 -1.77 12.52 -32.29
C ARG A 461 -1.70 13.42 -31.07
N LEU A 462 -1.27 12.89 -29.91
CA LEU A 462 -1.14 13.69 -28.69
C LEU A 462 -0.04 14.74 -28.81
N VAL A 463 1.14 14.34 -29.29
CA VAL A 463 2.25 15.28 -29.53
C VAL A 463 1.85 16.36 -30.52
N TRP A 464 1.23 15.97 -31.65
CA TRP A 464 0.77 16.90 -32.68
C TRP A 464 -0.28 17.88 -32.15
N GLY A 465 -1.22 17.40 -31.33
CA GLY A 465 -2.22 18.23 -30.67
C GLY A 465 -1.61 19.28 -29.74
N MET A 466 -0.54 18.94 -29.01
CA MET A 466 0.14 19.88 -28.11
C MET A 466 0.87 21.02 -28.83
N VAL A 467 1.42 20.77 -30.02
CA VAL A 467 2.21 21.77 -30.76
C VAL A 467 1.32 22.68 -31.64
N GLY A 468 0.00 22.58 -31.51
CA GLY A 468 -0.93 23.44 -32.23
C GLY A 468 -1.18 22.98 -33.66
N GLY A 469 -1.20 21.65 -33.89
CA GLY A 469 -1.91 21.10 -35.04
C GLY A 469 -3.30 21.75 -35.15
N PRO A 470 -3.83 21.98 -36.37
CA PRO A 470 -5.02 22.80 -36.58
C PRO A 470 -6.19 22.26 -35.73
N LEU A 471 -6.39 22.85 -34.56
CA LEU A 471 -7.56 22.64 -33.73
C LEU A 471 -8.70 23.23 -34.55
N SER A 472 -9.64 22.40 -34.96
CA SER A 472 -10.80 22.81 -35.76
C SER A 472 -11.77 23.73 -35.01
N ASP A 473 -11.41 24.19 -33.81
CA ASP A 473 -12.31 24.90 -32.93
C ASP A 473 -11.97 26.39 -32.96
N GLY A 474 -12.79 27.14 -33.70
CA GLY A 474 -12.63 28.57 -34.04
C GLY A 474 -12.71 29.58 -32.89
N ASN A 475 -12.35 29.22 -31.66
CA ASN A 475 -12.34 30.15 -30.54
C ASN A 475 -10.96 30.84 -30.40
N GLY A 476 -10.91 32.10 -30.85
CA GLY A 476 -9.71 32.92 -31.04
C GLY A 476 -8.93 33.37 -29.80
N VAL A 477 -8.89 32.60 -28.71
CA VAL A 477 -8.21 32.96 -27.45
C VAL A 477 -6.69 32.65 -27.49
N GLY A 478 -6.20 31.87 -28.46
CA GLY A 478 -4.82 31.35 -28.48
C GLY A 478 -3.70 32.21 -29.12
N LYS A 479 -3.97 33.41 -29.67
CA LYS A 479 -3.02 34.07 -30.60
C LYS A 479 -1.74 34.67 -29.99
N ARG A 480 -1.66 34.94 -28.68
CA ARG A 480 -0.45 35.55 -28.06
C ARG A 480 0.55 34.54 -27.47
N ALA A 481 0.09 33.36 -27.02
CA ALA A 481 1.00 32.28 -26.61
C ALA A 481 1.66 31.57 -27.82
N ALA A 482 1.06 31.67 -29.00
CA ALA A 482 1.48 30.96 -30.21
C ALA A 482 2.87 31.36 -30.75
N SER A 483 3.40 32.56 -30.49
CA SER A 483 4.67 33.00 -31.10
C SER A 483 5.92 32.45 -30.39
N GLU A 484 5.95 32.46 -29.06
CA GLU A 484 7.03 31.86 -28.25
C GLU A 484 6.97 30.33 -28.30
N VAL A 485 5.75 29.77 -28.29
CA VAL A 485 5.50 28.33 -28.47
C VAL A 485 5.87 27.89 -29.89
N ASN A 486 5.71 28.72 -30.93
CA ASN A 486 6.08 28.32 -32.30
C ASN A 486 7.59 28.07 -32.46
N ARG A 487 8.45 28.90 -31.86
CA ARG A 487 9.91 28.72 -32.02
C ARG A 487 10.40 27.49 -31.25
N ARG A 488 10.09 27.42 -29.95
CA ARG A 488 10.47 26.26 -29.11
C ARG A 488 9.74 24.98 -29.53
N GLY A 489 8.52 25.10 -30.01
CA GLY A 489 7.70 24.00 -30.54
C GLY A 489 8.27 23.44 -31.84
N SER A 490 8.82 24.28 -32.72
CA SER A 490 9.48 23.83 -33.95
C SER A 490 10.71 22.97 -33.67
N ASP A 491 11.60 23.42 -32.77
CA ASP A 491 12.80 22.66 -32.39
C ASP A 491 12.44 21.35 -31.69
N LEU A 492 11.44 21.41 -30.79
CA LEU A 492 10.88 20.25 -30.12
C LEU A 492 10.28 19.25 -31.11
N MET A 493 9.53 19.72 -32.10
CA MET A 493 8.95 18.87 -33.13
C MET A 493 10.01 18.22 -34.00
N GLN A 494 11.06 18.93 -34.39
CA GLN A 494 12.17 18.33 -35.13
C GLN A 494 12.85 17.22 -34.31
N ALA A 495 13.07 17.45 -33.00
CA ALA A 495 13.64 16.44 -32.12
C ALA A 495 12.73 15.20 -31.97
N ILE A 496 11.42 15.40 -31.85
CA ILE A 496 10.45 14.30 -31.73
C ILE A 496 10.33 13.53 -33.05
N LEU A 497 10.19 14.23 -34.18
CA LEU A 497 10.06 13.61 -35.51
C LEU A 497 11.33 12.84 -35.90
N GLY A 498 12.51 13.40 -35.61
CA GLY A 498 13.79 12.70 -35.80
C GLY A 498 13.85 11.41 -34.96
N SER A 499 13.43 11.49 -33.69
CA SER A 499 13.41 10.32 -32.79
C SER A 499 12.45 9.22 -33.24
N ILE A 500 11.34 9.58 -33.90
CA ILE A 500 10.38 8.62 -34.46
C ILE A 500 10.96 7.98 -35.73
N ALA A 501 11.54 8.77 -36.64
CA ALA A 501 12.14 8.29 -37.88
C ALA A 501 13.30 7.31 -37.63
N ASP A 502 14.17 7.62 -36.66
CA ASP A 502 15.26 6.72 -36.23
C ASP A 502 14.73 5.35 -35.76
N GLY A 503 13.53 5.32 -35.18
CA GLY A 503 12.87 4.08 -34.76
C GLY A 503 12.46 3.19 -35.93
N ASP A 504 11.96 3.80 -37.01
CA ASP A 504 11.51 3.08 -38.21
C ASP A 504 12.69 2.50 -39.02
N GLU A 505 13.83 3.20 -39.05
CA GLU A 505 15.07 2.68 -39.66
C GLU A 505 15.62 1.46 -38.92
N LEU A 506 15.51 1.46 -37.58
CA LEU A 506 15.92 0.30 -36.77
C LEU A 506 15.02 -0.91 -36.97
N ASP A 507 13.72 -0.72 -37.17
CA ASP A 507 12.78 -1.82 -37.44
C ASP A 507 12.99 -2.41 -38.84
N SER A 508 13.27 -1.56 -39.83
CA SER A 508 13.59 -2.00 -41.19
C SER A 508 14.94 -2.73 -41.27
N ALA A 509 15.93 -2.33 -40.47
CA ALA A 509 17.20 -3.05 -40.34
C ALA A 509 17.08 -4.39 -39.58
N ALA A 510 16.20 -4.47 -38.57
CA ALA A 510 15.94 -5.72 -37.84
C ALA A 510 15.20 -6.76 -38.70
N SER A 511 14.41 -6.32 -39.69
CA SER A 511 13.78 -7.18 -40.70
C SER A 511 14.74 -7.62 -41.82
N GLY A 512 15.94 -8.09 -41.45
CA GLY A 512 16.94 -8.59 -42.41
C GLY A 512 16.38 -9.63 -43.41
N PRO A 513 17.02 -9.81 -44.59
CA PRO A 513 16.47 -10.59 -45.69
C PRO A 513 16.10 -12.00 -45.20
N SER A 514 14.80 -12.30 -45.25
CA SER A 514 14.21 -13.59 -44.89
C SER A 514 15.11 -14.74 -45.35
N ARG A 515 15.89 -15.33 -44.40
CA ARG A 515 16.66 -16.55 -44.64
C ARG A 515 15.66 -17.62 -45.08
N LYS A 516 15.68 -17.97 -46.37
CA LYS A 516 14.95 -19.11 -46.92
C LYS A 516 15.23 -20.31 -46.01
N ARG A 517 14.21 -20.79 -45.30
CA ARG A 517 14.32 -22.03 -44.53
C ARG A 517 14.76 -23.14 -45.50
N PRO A 518 15.79 -23.94 -45.17
CA PRO A 518 16.13 -25.09 -46.01
C PRO A 518 14.90 -26.00 -46.08
N LYS A 519 14.49 -26.37 -47.30
CA LYS A 519 13.51 -27.42 -47.52
C LYS A 519 14.08 -28.69 -46.93
N VAL A 520 13.46 -29.21 -45.88
CA VAL A 520 13.65 -30.58 -45.44
C VAL A 520 12.80 -31.43 -46.38
N GLU A 521 13.46 -32.17 -47.27
CA GLU A 521 12.82 -33.26 -48.02
C GLU A 521 12.62 -34.43 -47.05
N LEU A 522 11.38 -34.93 -47.00
CA LEU A 522 10.96 -36.13 -46.27
C LEU A 522 11.02 -37.33 -47.20
#